data_AF-A0A382GKW7-F1
#
_entry.id   AF-A0A382GKW7-F1
#
_cell.length_a   1.000
_cell.length_b   1.000
_cell.length_c   1.000
_cell.angle_alpha   90.00
_cell.angle_beta   90.00
_cell.angle_gamma   90.00
#
_symmetry.space_group_name_H-M   'P 1'
#
loop_
_entity.id
_entity.type
_entity.pdbx_description
1 polymer ?
#
loop_
_entity_poly.entity_id
_entity_poly.type
_entity_poly.pdbx_seq_one_letter_code
_entity_poly.pdbx_strand_id
1 'polypeptide(L)'
;MKDKNLMIAVIGCFAIAVLFILVIVWEIKKSIDHREKVRKLSANVTRTVEDDNRDFSIYESIVGTDEREMILIPEGIFTRGSEKGGFDEKPEQEIYLDAFYVDKYEVTVKAYNVFRRNANYVEPSFPFMQGDAKILETPTFPVVGVSWYDSVNYCKWAGKRLLTEAEWE
;
A
#
# COMPACT_ATOMS: atom_id res chain seq x y z
N MET A 1 41.38 -26.25 51.12
CA MET A 1 41.12 -27.22 50.02
C MET A 1 40.22 -26.52 49.01
N LYS A 2 40.63 -26.38 47.74
CA LYS A 2 39.76 -25.79 46.70
C LYS A 2 38.52 -26.67 46.56
N ASP A 3 37.33 -26.10 46.76
CA ASP A 3 36.07 -26.81 46.53
C ASP A 3 35.93 -27.13 45.04
N LYS A 4 36.28 -28.37 44.70
CA LYS A 4 36.24 -28.89 43.32
C LYS A 4 34.84 -28.72 42.71
N ASN A 5 33.79 -28.82 43.53
CA ASN A 5 32.40 -28.64 43.12
C ASN A 5 32.10 -27.21 42.65
N LEU A 6 32.62 -26.19 43.35
CA LEU A 6 32.46 -24.78 42.97
C LEU A 6 33.19 -24.48 41.66
N MET A 7 34.41 -25.01 41.49
CA MET A 7 35.19 -24.82 40.27
C MET A 7 34.53 -25.48 39.05
N ILE A 8 33.92 -26.65 39.20
CA ILE A 8 33.16 -27.33 38.14
C ILE A 8 31.92 -26.51 37.77
N ALA A 9 31.19 -25.96 38.74
CA ALA A 9 30.00 -25.14 38.49
C ALA A 9 30.32 -23.85 37.70
N VAL A 10 31.42 -23.18 38.05
CA VAL A 10 31.89 -21.98 37.34
C VAL A 10 32.26 -22.32 35.90
N ILE A 11 33.02 -23.39 35.68
CA ILE A 11 33.40 -23.84 34.32
C ILE A 11 32.15 -24.20 33.51
N GLY A 12 31.15 -24.86 34.13
CA GLY A 12 29.88 -25.16 33.50
C GLY A 12 29.10 -23.92 33.05
N CYS A 13 29.05 -22.86 33.88
CA CYS A 13 28.40 -21.61 33.51
C CYS A 13 29.10 -20.92 32.34
N PHE A 14 30.43 -20.90 32.32
CA PHE A 14 31.19 -20.34 31.19
C PHE A 14 30.97 -21.15 29.90
N ALA A 15 30.94 -22.48 29.98
CA ALA A 15 30.66 -23.33 28.82
C ALA A 15 29.26 -23.08 28.24
N ILE A 16 28.25 -22.92 29.10
CA ILE A 16 26.88 -22.57 28.68
C ILE A 16 26.84 -21.19 28.02
N ALA A 17 27.49 -20.18 28.62
CA ALA A 17 27.53 -18.84 28.04
C ALA A 17 28.20 -18.81 26.65
N VAL A 18 29.29 -19.55 26.48
CA VAL A 18 29.95 -19.71 25.17
C VAL A 18 29.03 -20.38 24.16
N LEU A 19 28.29 -21.42 24.57
CA LEU A 19 27.33 -22.10 23.71
C LEU A 19 26.19 -21.17 23.27
N PHE A 20 25.65 -20.36 24.18
CA PHE A 20 24.65 -19.33 23.84
C PHE A 20 25.18 -18.30 22.84
N ILE A 21 26.41 -17.81 23.02
CA ILE A 21 27.03 -16.86 22.07
C ILE A 21 27.16 -17.51 20.68
N LEU A 22 27.58 -18.77 20.60
CA LEU A 22 27.68 -19.49 19.34
C LEU A 22 26.32 -19.65 18.64
N VAL A 23 25.26 -19.92 19.38
CA VAL A 23 23.89 -19.99 18.84
C VAL A 23 23.42 -18.64 18.32
N ILE A 24 23.67 -17.55 19.05
CA ILE A 24 23.32 -16.19 18.61
C ILE A 24 24.06 -15.83 17.33
N VAL A 25 25.37 -16.09 17.25
CA VAL A 25 26.17 -15.84 16.05
C VAL A 25 25.65 -16.68 14.87
N TRP A 26 25.25 -17.93 15.11
CA TRP A 26 24.68 -18.79 14.09
C TRP A 26 23.33 -18.26 13.56
N GLU A 27 22.42 -17.84 14.44
CA GLU A 27 21.13 -17.25 14.03
C GLU A 27 21.32 -15.92 13.29
N ILE A 28 22.27 -15.07 13.70
CA ILE A 28 22.61 -13.84 12.98
C ILE A 28 23.11 -14.15 11.57
N LYS A 29 24.04 -15.12 11.42
CA LYS A 29 24.56 -15.50 10.12
C LYS A 29 23.46 -16.06 9.22
N LYS A 30 22.64 -16.97 9.74
CA LYS A 30 21.48 -17.53 9.04
C LYS A 30 20.51 -16.44 8.58
N SER A 31 20.26 -15.43 9.41
CA SER A 31 19.42 -14.28 9.09
C SER A 31 20.01 -13.42 7.96
N ILE A 32 21.33 -13.19 7.97
CA ILE A 32 22.04 -12.45 6.91
C ILE A 32 21.98 -13.22 5.59
N ASP A 33 22.30 -14.51 5.59
CA ASP A 33 22.27 -15.36 4.39
C ASP A 33 20.86 -15.43 3.79
N HIS A 34 19.84 -15.48 4.63
CA HIS A 34 18.44 -15.46 4.20
C HIS A 34 18.09 -14.12 3.52
N ARG A 35 18.47 -12.98 4.12
CA ARG A 35 18.27 -11.66 3.50
C ARG A 35 18.97 -11.54 2.16
N GLU A 36 20.20 -12.06 2.04
CA GLU A 36 20.93 -12.00 0.78
C GLU A 36 20.28 -12.85 -0.31
N LYS A 37 19.78 -14.04 0.04
CA LYS A 37 18.98 -14.88 -0.87
C LYS A 37 17.71 -14.18 -1.33
N VAL A 38 16.95 -13.58 -0.41
CA VAL A 38 15.73 -12.81 -0.73
C VAL A 38 16.06 -11.63 -1.64
N ARG A 39 17.14 -10.90 -1.38
CA ARG A 39 17.58 -9.78 -2.23
C ARG A 39 17.96 -10.24 -3.64
N LYS A 40 18.72 -11.34 -3.76
CA LYS A 40 19.08 -11.92 -5.06
C LYS A 40 17.85 -12.41 -5.83
N LEU A 41 16.90 -13.02 -5.12
CA LEU A 41 15.62 -13.44 -5.68
C LEU A 41 14.87 -12.21 -6.21
N SER A 42 14.67 -11.19 -5.38
CA SER A 42 13.99 -9.94 -5.75
C SER A 42 14.69 -9.18 -6.87
N ALA A 43 16.02 -9.23 -6.98
CA ALA A 43 16.77 -8.59 -8.05
C ALA A 43 16.64 -9.33 -9.40
N ASN A 44 16.47 -10.66 -9.35
CA ASN A 44 16.28 -11.51 -10.52
C ASN A 44 14.80 -11.72 -10.89
N VAL A 45 13.86 -11.20 -10.09
CA VAL A 45 12.45 -11.11 -10.50
C VAL A 45 12.40 -10.12 -11.66
N THR A 46 12.38 -10.66 -12.87
CA THR A 46 11.89 -9.94 -14.04
C THR A 46 10.51 -9.45 -13.68
N ARG A 47 10.33 -8.13 -13.54
CA ARG A 47 9.00 -7.53 -13.49
C ARG A 47 8.32 -7.90 -14.80
N THR A 48 7.52 -8.95 -14.77
CA THR A 48 6.48 -9.12 -15.76
C THR A 48 5.61 -7.89 -15.58
N VAL A 49 5.66 -6.98 -16.54
CA VAL A 49 4.52 -6.09 -16.75
C VAL A 49 3.40 -7.07 -17.07
N GLU A 50 2.60 -7.41 -16.07
CA GLU A 50 1.29 -7.97 -16.33
C GLU A 50 0.60 -6.89 -17.14
N ASP A 51 0.61 -7.05 -18.46
CA ASP A 51 -0.23 -6.24 -19.31
C ASP A 51 -1.64 -6.45 -18.79
N ASP A 52 -2.27 -5.35 -18.37
CA ASP A 52 -3.58 -5.38 -17.77
C ASP A 52 -4.56 -5.85 -18.85
N ASN A 53 -4.77 -7.17 -18.92
CA ASN A 53 -5.55 -7.80 -19.98
C ASN A 53 -7.07 -7.62 -19.78
N ARG A 54 -7.47 -6.70 -18.90
CA ARG A 54 -8.84 -6.23 -18.76
C ARG A 54 -9.11 -5.29 -19.93
N ASP A 55 -9.98 -5.74 -20.82
CA ASP A 55 -10.41 -4.93 -21.95
C ASP A 55 -11.39 -3.84 -21.50
N PHE A 56 -10.85 -2.65 -21.25
CA PHE A 56 -11.66 -1.46 -20.98
C PHE A 56 -12.06 -0.69 -22.25
N SER A 57 -11.74 -1.20 -23.45
CA SER A 57 -12.02 -0.50 -24.71
C SER A 57 -13.52 -0.32 -24.99
N ILE A 58 -14.36 -1.09 -24.30
CA ILE A 58 -15.82 -0.94 -24.36
C ILE A 58 -16.33 0.31 -23.64
N TYR A 59 -15.55 0.88 -22.72
CA TYR A 59 -15.92 2.08 -21.98
C TYR A 59 -15.39 3.31 -22.70
N GLU A 60 -16.25 4.31 -22.84
CA GLU A 60 -15.81 5.64 -23.28
C GLU A 60 -14.83 6.21 -22.26
N SER A 61 -13.73 6.81 -22.72
CA SER A 61 -12.74 7.43 -21.84
C SER A 61 -12.47 8.88 -22.20
N ILE A 62 -12.12 9.67 -21.19
CA ILE A 62 -11.70 11.06 -21.31
C ILE A 62 -10.38 11.27 -20.58
N VAL A 63 -9.67 12.34 -20.94
CA VAL A 63 -8.48 12.78 -20.19
C VAL A 63 -8.87 13.99 -19.35
N GLY A 64 -8.74 13.87 -18.03
CA GLY A 64 -9.00 14.94 -17.07
C GLY A 64 -8.00 16.09 -17.21
N THR A 65 -8.30 17.22 -16.55
CA THR A 65 -7.41 18.41 -16.57
C THR A 65 -6.05 18.17 -15.90
N ASP A 66 -5.95 17.13 -15.09
CA ASP A 66 -4.74 16.62 -14.46
C ASP A 66 -3.96 15.62 -15.34
N GLU A 67 -4.31 15.50 -16.62
CA GLU A 67 -3.72 14.59 -17.62
C GLU A 67 -3.92 13.10 -17.31
N ARG A 68 -4.96 12.77 -16.52
CA ARG A 68 -5.25 11.38 -16.11
C ARG A 68 -6.48 10.84 -16.83
N GLU A 69 -6.36 9.59 -17.28
CA GLU A 69 -7.43 8.87 -17.95
C GLU A 69 -8.57 8.54 -16.99
N MET A 70 -9.79 8.85 -17.40
CA MET A 70 -11.02 8.50 -16.72
C MET A 70 -11.90 7.65 -17.62
N ILE A 71 -12.61 6.69 -17.03
CA ILE A 71 -13.54 5.80 -17.73
C ILE A 71 -14.98 6.18 -17.39
N LEU A 72 -15.88 6.10 -18.38
CA LEU A 72 -17.30 6.30 -18.20
C LEU A 72 -17.93 5.06 -17.57
N ILE A 73 -18.58 5.25 -16.43
CA ILE A 73 -19.53 4.31 -15.87
C ILE A 73 -20.92 4.74 -16.36
N PRO A 74 -21.61 3.91 -17.17
CA PRO A 74 -22.92 4.27 -17.68
C PRO A 74 -23.95 4.34 -16.55
N GLU A 75 -24.98 5.15 -16.75
CA GLU A 75 -26.11 5.22 -15.83
C GLU A 75 -26.84 3.87 -15.77
N GLY A 76 -27.42 3.57 -14.61
CA GLY A 76 -28.13 2.31 -14.46
C GLY A 76 -28.55 2.02 -13.03
N ILE A 77 -29.32 0.95 -12.90
CA ILE A 77 -29.66 0.37 -11.61
C ILE A 77 -28.58 -0.67 -11.30
N PHE A 78 -28.00 -0.60 -10.11
CA PHE A 78 -27.12 -1.62 -9.58
C PHE A 78 -27.53 -1.99 -8.16
N THR A 79 -27.03 -3.13 -7.72
CA THR A 79 -27.28 -3.64 -6.39
C THR A 79 -26.09 -3.29 -5.50
N ARG A 80 -26.33 -2.48 -4.47
CA ARG A 80 -25.35 -2.10 -3.45
C ARG A 80 -25.54 -2.95 -2.19
N GLY A 81 -24.45 -3.32 -1.54
CA GLY A 81 -24.43 -4.11 -0.32
C GLY A 81 -24.50 -5.62 -0.58
N SER A 82 -24.49 -6.40 0.50
CA SER A 82 -24.58 -7.85 0.41
C SER A 82 -25.27 -8.46 1.61
N GLU A 83 -26.30 -9.30 1.36
CA GLU A 83 -26.94 -10.10 2.42
C GLU A 83 -25.99 -11.09 3.10
N LYS A 84 -24.85 -11.40 2.48
CA LYS A 84 -23.80 -12.29 3.02
C LYS A 84 -22.65 -11.54 3.67
N GLY A 85 -22.62 -10.21 3.56
CA GLY A 85 -21.55 -9.34 4.07
C GLY A 85 -21.61 -9.08 5.58
N GLY A 86 -20.78 -8.13 6.03
CA GLY A 86 -20.79 -7.57 7.38
C GLY A 86 -22.13 -6.94 7.78
N PHE A 87 -22.22 -6.43 9.02
CA PHE A 87 -23.44 -5.74 9.47
C PHE A 87 -23.65 -4.40 8.75
N ASP A 88 -22.55 -3.72 8.44
CA ASP A 88 -22.47 -2.44 7.72
C ASP A 88 -22.59 -2.57 6.20
N GLU A 89 -22.50 -3.79 5.65
CA GLU A 89 -22.71 -4.08 4.23
C GLU A 89 -24.17 -4.47 3.91
N LYS A 90 -25.05 -4.51 4.92
CA LYS A 90 -26.46 -4.90 4.78
C LYS A 90 -27.41 -3.72 4.98
N PRO A 91 -28.62 -3.77 4.40
CA PRO A 91 -29.12 -4.79 3.48
C PRO A 91 -28.66 -4.55 2.04
N GLU A 92 -28.86 -5.56 1.20
CA GLU A 92 -28.75 -5.40 -0.25
C GLU A 92 -29.88 -4.47 -0.76
N GLN A 93 -29.52 -3.48 -1.57
CA GLN A 93 -30.44 -2.45 -2.05
C GLN A 93 -30.18 -2.08 -3.52
N GLU A 94 -31.25 -2.02 -4.32
CA GLU A 94 -31.19 -1.45 -5.68
C GLU A 94 -31.11 0.07 -5.63
N ILE A 95 -30.11 0.63 -6.32
CA ILE A 95 -29.85 2.07 -6.42
C ILE A 95 -29.66 2.43 -7.88
N TYR A 96 -30.28 3.52 -8.31
CA TYR A 96 -30.01 4.12 -9.60
C TYR A 96 -28.88 5.14 -9.47
N LEU A 97 -27.90 5.06 -10.36
CA LEU A 97 -26.83 6.05 -10.50
C LEU A 97 -26.91 6.69 -11.89
N ASP A 98 -26.76 8.01 -11.93
CA ASP A 98 -26.48 8.73 -13.18
C ASP A 98 -25.10 8.34 -13.72
N ALA A 99 -24.87 8.54 -15.01
CA ALA A 99 -23.58 8.24 -15.63
C ALA A 99 -22.50 9.18 -15.07
N PHE A 100 -21.31 8.65 -14.78
CA PHE A 100 -20.19 9.43 -14.27
C PHE A 100 -18.86 8.91 -14.77
N TYR A 101 -17.83 9.76 -14.74
CA TYR A 101 -16.46 9.35 -15.01
C TYR A 101 -15.70 9.10 -13.71
N VAL A 102 -14.89 8.05 -13.69
CA VAL A 102 -13.96 7.73 -12.59
C VAL A 102 -12.55 7.57 -13.14
N ASP A 103 -11.54 7.99 -12.36
CA ASP A 103 -10.14 7.72 -12.72
C ASP A 103 -9.91 6.21 -12.86
N LYS A 104 -9.25 5.79 -13.94
CA LYS A 104 -8.94 4.37 -14.19
C LYS A 104 -8.02 3.76 -13.12
N TYR A 105 -7.18 4.58 -12.51
CA TYR A 105 -6.20 4.19 -11.49
C TYR A 105 -6.21 5.18 -10.33
N GLU A 106 -5.69 4.77 -9.18
CA GLU A 106 -5.51 5.65 -8.03
C GLU A 106 -4.53 6.80 -8.32
N VAL A 107 -4.70 7.91 -7.60
CA VAL A 107 -3.83 9.08 -7.70
C VAL A 107 -2.40 8.67 -7.34
N THR A 108 -1.45 8.87 -8.25
CA THR A 108 -0.05 8.54 -8.00
C THR A 108 0.65 9.61 -7.17
N VAL A 109 1.74 9.23 -6.50
CA VAL A 109 2.65 10.15 -5.81
C VAL A 109 3.12 11.28 -6.76
N LYS A 110 3.44 10.95 -8.02
CA LYS A 110 3.81 11.95 -9.04
C LYS A 110 2.70 12.97 -9.27
N ALA A 111 1.48 12.50 -9.52
CA ALA A 111 0.33 13.37 -9.82
C ALA A 111 -0.02 14.26 -8.61
N TYR A 112 -0.03 13.70 -7.40
CA TYR A 112 -0.29 14.45 -6.18
C TYR A 112 0.80 15.50 -5.91
N ASN A 113 2.06 15.21 -6.23
CA ASN A 113 3.15 16.18 -6.10
C ASN A 113 3.06 17.34 -7.10
N VAL A 114 2.44 17.15 -8.28
CA VAL A 114 2.13 18.25 -9.20
C VAL A 114 1.11 19.20 -8.55
N PHE A 115 0.03 18.65 -8.01
CA PHE A 115 -0.95 19.43 -7.24
C PHE A 115 -0.28 20.22 -6.11
N ARG A 116 0.47 19.54 -5.24
CA ARG A 116 1.12 20.17 -4.08
C ARG A 116 2.00 21.36 -4.46
N ARG A 117 2.81 21.21 -5.51
CA ARG A 117 3.72 22.28 -5.95
C ARG A 117 2.96 23.47 -6.52
N ASN A 118 1.88 23.24 -7.26
CA ASN A 118 1.08 24.31 -7.86
C ASN A 118 0.19 25.03 -6.84
N ALA A 119 -0.34 24.31 -5.86
CA ALA A 119 -1.24 24.83 -4.83
C ALA A 119 -0.53 25.25 -3.53
N ASN A 120 0.81 25.18 -3.48
CA ASN A 120 1.61 25.39 -2.26
C ASN A 120 1.12 24.56 -1.06
N TYR A 121 0.82 23.28 -1.32
CA TYR A 121 0.18 22.38 -0.36
C TYR A 121 1.20 21.50 0.39
N VAL A 122 0.82 21.07 1.59
CA VAL A 122 1.71 20.31 2.51
C VAL A 122 1.98 18.89 2.02
N GLU A 123 3.06 18.29 2.54
CA GLU A 123 3.34 16.87 2.36
C GLU A 123 2.26 16.00 3.01
N PRO A 124 1.91 14.85 2.41
CA PRO A 124 1.03 13.89 3.05
C PRO A 124 1.52 13.61 4.47
N SER A 125 0.62 13.76 5.45
CA SER A 125 0.92 13.46 6.84
C SER A 125 1.07 11.96 6.97
N PHE A 126 2.26 11.49 7.31
CA PHE A 126 2.50 10.07 7.50
C PHE A 126 2.28 9.67 8.97
N PRO A 127 1.23 8.92 9.29
CA PRO A 127 1.34 8.04 10.46
C PRO A 127 0.54 6.76 10.26
N PHE A 128 1.17 5.66 9.84
CA PHE A 128 0.59 4.35 10.14
C PHE A 128 1.64 3.29 10.49
N MET A 129 2.68 3.07 9.66
CA MET A 129 3.78 2.17 10.05
C MET A 129 5.18 2.71 9.72
N GLN A 130 6.17 2.22 10.49
CA GLN A 130 7.58 2.60 10.35
C GLN A 130 8.17 1.93 9.09
N GLY A 131 8.52 2.73 8.08
CA GLY A 131 9.13 2.27 6.82
C GLY A 131 8.34 2.62 5.56
N ASP A 132 7.09 3.02 5.71
CA ASP A 132 6.18 3.29 4.60
C ASP A 132 6.49 4.61 3.85
N ALA A 133 7.31 5.50 4.42
CA ALA A 133 7.74 6.75 3.77
C ALA A 133 8.38 6.50 2.38
N LYS A 134 8.99 5.32 2.17
CA LYS A 134 9.55 4.91 0.88
C LYS A 134 8.51 4.79 -0.23
N ILE A 135 7.24 4.62 0.10
CA ILE A 135 6.14 4.62 -0.89
C ILE A 135 6.10 6.00 -1.57
N LEU A 136 6.24 7.08 -0.80
CA LEU A 136 6.26 8.46 -1.31
C LEU A 136 7.53 8.81 -2.10
N GLU A 137 8.56 7.97 -2.06
CA GLU A 137 9.74 8.10 -2.91
C GLU A 137 9.52 7.49 -4.31
N THR A 138 8.49 6.66 -4.50
CA THR A 138 8.21 5.95 -5.76
C THR A 138 7.10 6.66 -6.54
N PRO A 139 7.40 7.40 -7.62
CA PRO A 139 6.43 8.32 -8.24
C PRO A 139 5.21 7.63 -8.87
N THR A 140 5.33 6.35 -9.25
CA THR A 140 4.28 5.57 -9.91
C THR A 140 3.34 4.88 -8.93
N PHE A 141 3.65 4.85 -7.64
CA PHE A 141 2.77 4.23 -6.64
C PHE A 141 1.59 5.14 -6.31
N PRO A 142 0.46 4.58 -5.86
CA PRO A 142 -0.63 5.35 -5.27
C PRO A 142 -0.12 6.20 -4.11
N VAL A 143 -0.58 7.45 -4.02
CA VAL A 143 -0.29 8.32 -2.90
C VAL A 143 -1.03 7.82 -1.66
N VAL A 144 -0.35 7.82 -0.52
CA VAL A 144 -0.89 7.39 0.78
C VAL A 144 -0.59 8.44 1.84
N GLY A 145 -1.22 8.34 3.02
CA GLY A 145 -1.05 9.33 4.09
C GLY A 145 -1.70 10.68 3.77
N VAL A 146 -2.70 10.68 2.90
CA VAL A 146 -3.52 11.85 2.58
C VAL A 146 -4.78 11.82 3.42
N SER A 147 -5.13 12.94 4.05
CA SER A 147 -6.40 13.04 4.77
C SER A 147 -7.57 13.12 3.78
N TRP A 148 -8.78 12.83 4.24
CA TRP A 148 -9.98 13.01 3.42
C TRP A 148 -10.11 14.43 2.86
N TYR A 149 -9.78 15.46 3.67
CA TYR A 149 -9.80 16.85 3.24
C TYR A 149 -8.78 17.14 2.14
N ASP A 150 -7.59 16.53 2.22
CA ASP A 150 -6.56 16.66 1.20
C ASP A 150 -7.00 16.03 -0.12
N SER A 151 -7.62 14.84 -0.06
CA SER A 151 -8.20 14.18 -1.23
C SER A 151 -9.29 15.04 -1.89
N VAL A 152 -10.17 15.65 -1.10
CA VAL A 152 -11.18 16.60 -1.62
C VAL A 152 -10.53 17.81 -2.30
N ASN A 153 -9.48 18.38 -1.68
CA ASN A 153 -8.78 19.54 -2.24
C ASN A 153 -8.04 19.20 -3.54
N TYR A 154 -7.42 18.02 -3.61
CA TYR A 154 -6.82 17.51 -4.85
C TYR A 154 -7.87 17.37 -5.96
N CYS A 155 -9.00 16.71 -5.68
CA CYS A 155 -10.07 16.56 -6.66
C CYS A 155 -10.57 17.92 -7.14
N LYS A 156 -10.83 18.87 -6.24
CA LYS A 156 -11.26 20.23 -6.61
C LYS A 156 -10.24 20.93 -7.50
N TRP A 157 -8.95 20.83 -7.17
CA TRP A 157 -7.88 21.41 -8.00
C TRP A 157 -7.83 20.79 -9.39
N ALA A 158 -8.06 19.48 -9.49
CA ALA A 158 -8.11 18.75 -10.77
C ALA A 158 -9.45 18.92 -11.53
N GLY A 159 -10.39 19.75 -11.02
CA GLY A 159 -11.72 19.90 -11.61
C GLY A 159 -12.61 18.66 -11.48
N LYS A 160 -12.33 17.80 -10.49
CA LYS A 160 -13.01 16.54 -10.19
C LYS A 160 -13.69 16.58 -8.81
N ARG A 161 -14.26 15.45 -8.40
CA ARG A 161 -14.80 15.21 -7.05
C ARG A 161 -14.40 13.82 -6.57
N LEU A 162 -14.62 13.56 -5.27
CA LEU A 162 -14.64 12.19 -4.78
C LEU A 162 -15.93 11.49 -5.22
N LEU A 163 -15.83 10.18 -5.39
CA LEU A 163 -16.99 9.31 -5.57
C LEU A 163 -17.79 9.24 -4.27
N THR A 164 -19.09 9.04 -4.40
CA THR A 164 -19.90 8.52 -3.30
C THR A 164 -19.58 7.05 -3.09
N GLU A 165 -19.95 6.50 -1.94
CA GLU A 165 -19.79 5.06 -1.65
C GLU A 165 -20.47 4.20 -2.72
N ALA A 166 -21.68 4.56 -3.14
CA ALA A 166 -22.44 3.81 -4.14
C ALA A 166 -21.78 3.87 -5.54
N GLU A 167 -21.12 4.97 -5.88
CA GLU A 167 -20.37 5.07 -7.15
C GLU A 167 -19.04 4.32 -7.12
N TRP A 168 -18.53 3.97 -5.92
CA TRP A 168 -17.27 3.25 -5.77
C TRP A 168 -17.44 1.73 -5.78
N GLU A 169 -18.58 1.23 -5.31
CA GLU A 169 -18.92 -0.20 -5.24
C GLU A 169 -19.24 -0.81 -6.61
#